data_AF-A0A1C5ZBR6-F1
#
_entry.id   AF-A0A1C5ZBR6-F1
#
_cell.length_a   1.000
_cell.length_b   1.000
_cell.length_c   1.000
_cell.angle_alpha   90.00
_cell.angle_beta   90.00
_cell.angle_gamma   90.00
#
_symmetry.space_group_name_H-M   'P 1'
#
loop_
_entity.id
_entity.type
_entity.pdbx_description
1 polymer ?
#
loop_
_entity_poly.entity_id
_entity_poly.type
_entity_poly.pdbx_seq_one_letter_code
_entity_poly.pdbx_strand_id
1 'polypeptide(L)' 'MSWLDVPDHPVIVACERTGYPPGMEPKVYTCPICGAECETVFTNYIREPVGCDVCLEAKDVYDYYEEE' A
#
# COMPACT_ATOMS: atom_id res chain seq x y z
N MET A 1 -32.02 -21.62 -9.97
CA MET A 1 -31.24 -20.64 -9.20
C MET A 1 -31.54 -20.91 -7.75
N SER A 2 -30.51 -21.31 -7.00
CA SER A 2 -30.67 -21.62 -5.58
C SER A 2 -30.80 -20.31 -4.80
N TRP A 3 -31.47 -20.32 -3.65
CA TRP A 3 -31.55 -19.13 -2.78
C TRP A 3 -30.18 -18.64 -2.27
N LEU A 4 -29.09 -19.37 -2.55
CA LEU A 4 -27.72 -19.06 -2.16
C LEU A 4 -26.94 -18.28 -3.24
N ASP A 5 -27.51 -18.05 -4.42
CA ASP A 5 -26.85 -17.33 -5.53
C ASP A 5 -27.04 -15.80 -5.47
N VAL A 6 -27.37 -15.25 -4.29
CA VAL A 6 -27.53 -13.80 -4.12
C VAL A 6 -26.13 -13.19 -3.97
N PRO A 7 -25.75 -12.22 -4.83
CA PRO A 7 -24.46 -11.54 -4.69
C PRO A 7 -24.34 -10.88 -3.32
N ASP A 8 -23.15 -10.93 -2.75
CA ASP A 8 -22.88 -10.25 -1.49
C ASP A 8 -23.18 -8.76 -1.59
N HIS A 9 -23.71 -8.22 -0.49
CA HIS A 9 -24.02 -6.80 -0.42
C HIS A 9 -22.73 -5.99 -0.69
N PRO A 10 -22.77 -4.90 -1.48
CA PRO A 10 -21.58 -4.16 -1.90
C PRO A 10 -20.69 -3.68 -0.73
N VAL A 11 -21.27 -3.52 0.46
CA VAL A 11 -20.55 -3.23 1.71
C VAL A 11 -19.61 -4.36 2.12
N ILE A 12 -20.05 -5.62 2.02
CA ILE A 12 -19.27 -6.81 2.38
C ILE A 12 -18.07 -6.91 1.43
N VAL A 13 -18.31 -6.83 0.13
CA VAL A 13 -17.25 -6.85 -0.90
C VAL A 13 -16.25 -5.71 -0.71
N ALA A 14 -16.72 -4.51 -0.34
CA ALA A 14 -15.84 -3.39 -0.03
C ALA A 14 -14.97 -3.67 1.19
N CYS A 15 -15.56 -4.16 2.29
CA CYS A 15 -14.85 -4.54 3.52
C CYS A 15 -13.79 -5.61 3.27
N GLU A 16 -14.09 -6.65 2.50
CA GLU A 16 -13.13 -7.73 2.21
C GLU A 16 -11.96 -7.22 1.35
N ARG A 17 -12.22 -6.28 0.44
CA ARG A 17 -11.20 -5.73 -0.45
C ARG A 17 -10.29 -4.70 0.24
N THR A 18 -10.84 -3.87 1.13
CA THR A 18 -10.09 -2.76 1.75
C THR A 18 -9.73 -3.00 3.21
N GLY A 19 -10.41 -3.92 3.90
CA GLY A 19 -10.32 -4.11 5.35
C GLY A 19 -11.13 -3.07 6.16
N TYR A 20 -11.83 -2.14 5.51
CA TYR A 20 -12.53 -1.04 6.17
C TYR A 20 -13.99 -0.93 5.72
N PRO A 21 -14.94 -0.67 6.65
CA PRO A 21 -16.31 -0.38 6.28
C PRO A 21 -16.41 0.93 5.49
N PRO A 22 -17.35 1.02 4.52
CA PRO A 22 -17.55 2.24 3.73
C PRO A 22 -17.89 3.41 4.65
N GLY A 23 -17.16 4.51 4.49
CA GLY A 23 -17.27 5.70 5.35
C GLY A 23 -16.22 5.78 6.47
N MET A 24 -15.43 4.73 6.70
CA MET A 24 -14.14 4.85 7.40
C MET A 24 -13.03 4.89 6.35
N GLU A 25 -12.34 6.01 6.25
CA GLU A 25 -11.08 6.07 5.52
C GLU A 25 -10.10 5.08 6.16
N PRO A 26 -9.24 4.41 5.37
CA PRO A 26 -8.18 3.56 5.91
C PRO A 26 -7.43 4.36 6.97
N LYS A 27 -7.46 3.87 8.23
CA LYS A 27 -6.81 4.60 9.33
C LYS A 27 -5.32 4.79 9.08
N VAL A 28 -4.72 3.90 8.29
CA VAL A 28 -3.29 3.96 7.99
C VAL A 28 -3.04 3.50 6.56
N TYR A 29 -2.36 4.36 5.80
CA TYR A 29 -1.83 3.99 4.49
C TYR A 29 -0.55 3.17 4.72
N THR A 30 -0.48 1.98 4.12
CA THR A 30 0.67 1.09 4.23
C THR A 30 1.47 1.03 2.94
N CYS A 31 2.77 0.77 3.05
CA CYS A 31 3.65 0.63 1.91
C CYS A 31 3.24 -0.61 1.08
N PRO A 32 3.05 -0.49 -0.25
CA PRO A 32 2.72 -1.63 -1.10
C PRO A 32 3.87 -2.65 -1.25
N ILE A 33 5.10 -2.29 -0.83
CA ILE A 33 6.29 -3.15 -0.95
C ILE A 33 6.58 -3.91 0.34
N CYS A 34 6.60 -3.24 1.49
CA CYS A 34 6.93 -3.87 2.77
C CYS A 34 5.74 -4.05 3.73
N GLY A 35 4.58 -3.45 3.45
CA GLY A 35 3.38 -3.52 4.30
C GLY A 35 3.45 -2.70 5.60
N ALA A 36 4.54 -1.97 5.84
CA ALA A 36 4.67 -1.10 7.00
C ALA A 36 3.79 0.15 6.87
N GLU A 37 3.35 0.69 8.00
CA GLU A 37 2.73 2.01 8.08
C GLU A 37 3.80 3.05 7.74
N CYS A 38 3.58 3.84 6.69
CA CYS A 38 4.57 4.78 6.17
C CYS A 38 3.92 6.08 5.69
N GLU A 39 4.59 7.20 5.86
CA GLU A 39 4.07 8.51 5.43
C GLU A 39 4.42 8.81 3.96
N THR A 40 5.53 8.28 3.46
CA THR A 40 6.04 8.61 2.12
C THR A 40 6.32 7.34 1.30
N VAL A 41 5.80 7.30 0.07
CA VAL A 41 6.10 6.25 -0.93
C VAL A 41 6.89 6.86 -2.08
N PHE A 42 8.03 6.26 -2.40
CA PHE A 42 8.89 6.64 -3.52
C PHE A 42 8.50 5.84 -4.77
N THR A 43 8.35 6.53 -5.90
CA THR A 43 8.01 5.92 -7.20
C THR A 43 9.12 6.14 -8.23
N ASN A 44 9.28 5.20 -9.15
CA ASN A 44 10.22 5.33 -10.27
C ASN A 44 9.69 6.28 -11.37
N TYR A 45 10.47 6.46 -12.44
CA TYR A 45 10.11 7.33 -13.57
C TYR A 45 8.88 6.86 -14.37
N ILE A 46 8.50 5.59 -14.27
CA ILE A 46 7.26 5.03 -14.84
C ILE A 46 6.09 5.00 -13.84
N ARG A 47 6.24 5.67 -12.68
CA ARG A 47 5.24 5.78 -11.59
C ARG A 47 4.90 4.45 -10.89
N GLU A 48 5.77 3.45 -10.97
CA GLU A 48 5.65 2.26 -10.15
C GLU A 48 6.25 2.51 -8.76
N PRO A 49 5.62 2.01 -7.68
CA PRO A 49 6.16 2.13 -6.33
C PRO A 49 7.44 1.31 -6.19
N VAL A 50 8.50 1.94 -5.69
CA VAL A 50 9.81 1.31 -5.43
C VAL A 50 9.95 0.93 -3.95
N GLY A 51 9.37 1.74 -3.06
CA GLY A 51 9.41 1.51 -1.62
C GLY A 51 8.94 2.73 -0.83
N CYS A 52 9.06 2.68 0.49
CA CYS A 52 8.71 3.77 1.41
C CYS A 52 9.92 4.24 2.22
N ASP A 53 9.73 5.27 3.03
CA ASP A 53 10.70 5.80 4.00
C ASP A 53 11.14 4.80 5.08
N VAL A 54 10.37 3.73 5.31
CA VAL A 54 10.73 2.68 6.27
C VAL A 54 11.60 1.59 5.63
N CYS A 55 11.42 1.29 4.34
CA CYS A 55 12.13 0.20 3.68
C CYS A 55 13.24 0.64 2.73
N LEU A 56 13.33 1.93 2.42
CA LEU A 56 14.39 2.51 1.59
C LEU A 56 15.27 3.42 2.43
N GLU A 57 16.57 3.38 2.14
CA GLU A 57 17.55 4.31 2.68
C GLU A 57 17.91 5.32 1.59
N ALA A 58 17.85 6.61 1.92
CA ALA A 58 18.32 7.66 1.03
C ALA A 58 19.83 7.82 1.21
N LYS A 59 20.61 7.33 0.25
CA LYS A 59 22.04 7.63 0.14
C LYS A 59 22.27 8.58 -1.03
N ASP A 60 23.17 9.53 -0.85
CA ASP A 60 23.64 10.34 -1.95
C ASP A 60 24.71 9.59 -2.77
N VAL A 61 25.10 10.17 -3.91
CA VAL A 61 26.06 9.51 -4.82
C VAL A 61 27.44 9.41 -4.19
N TYR A 62 27.84 10.37 -3.36
CA TYR A 62 29.15 10.33 -2.71
C TYR A 62 29.18 9.27 -1.62
N ASP A 63 28.17 9.23 -0.74
CA ASP A 63 28.00 8.21 0.30
C ASP A 63 27.97 6.79 -0.31
N TYR A 64 27.33 6.63 -1.47
CA TYR A 64 27.26 5.34 -2.15
C TYR A 64 28.62 4.82 -2.64
N TYR A 65 29.51 5.71 -3.10
CA TYR A 65 30.83 5.33 -3.64
C TYR A 65 31.97 5.44 -2.61
N GLU A 66 31.81 6.19 -1.52
CA GLU A 66 32.82 6.31 -0.46
C GLU A 66 32.77 5.15 0.55
N GLU A 67 31.67 4.40 0.61
CA GLU A 67 31.55 3.17 1.41
C GLU A 67 32.15 1.92 0.75
N GLU A 68 32.86 2.05 -0.39
CA GLU A 68 33.54 0.97 -1.12
C GLU A 68 35.05 0.81 -0.79
#